data_AF-A0A1M4VK54-F1
#
_entry.id   AF-A0A1M4VK54-F1
#
_cell.length_a   1.000
_cell.length_b   1.000
_cell.length_c   1.000
_cell.angle_alpha   90.00
_cell.angle_beta   90.00
_cell.angle_gamma   90.00
#
_symmetry.space_group_name_H-M   'P 1'
#
loop_
_entity.id
_entity.type
_entity.pdbx_description
1 polymer ?
#
loop_
_entity_poly.entity_id
_entity_poly.type
_entity_poly.pdbx_seq_one_letter_code
_entity_poly.pdbx_strand_id
1 'polypeptide(L)'
;MKKINKYMVLSLATCISLSPLMARANNLEGKDIIPISASIDKNDTEDKIVADYIKYEGKIVEVNDNGKNLSVLVKDKEDEPYNGMLFHINEDVILLNNKSKEFITKDTLKKGMKVSAYYHKNTIMAMSMPPQLGPDIIVIDESEEPIFTHVSGFNKEFISSDGMLKINPSENTVIVDKDGKKIEKENIINRDLIVFYTISTKSIPAQTTPEKIIVMERKKEEKKNPEITVLDKIIINNKEITLNKKVYKNNKDVIMIPLRQISETLGYEIKWNGETKTAELIKGAQWTSVTIGQDNYNFAKMMVKLGTAPEMKDFTTYVPLNFLEEILKVEVEITENGVINIGK
;
A
#
# COMPACT_ATOMS: atom_id res chain seq x y z
N MET A 1 -98.67 7.69 -4.28
CA MET A 1 -97.88 8.64 -3.46
C MET A 1 -97.82 8.15 -2.02
N LYS A 2 -96.66 8.28 -1.36
CA LYS A 2 -96.43 8.30 0.11
C LYS A 2 -96.81 7.05 0.95
N LYS A 3 -96.09 6.92 2.08
CA LYS A 3 -96.33 6.07 3.28
C LYS A 3 -96.07 4.55 3.12
N ILE A 4 -95.54 3.83 4.13
CA ILE A 4 -94.68 4.19 5.29
C ILE A 4 -94.08 2.90 5.90
N ASN A 5 -92.90 2.98 6.56
CA ASN A 5 -92.28 2.11 7.60
C ASN A 5 -92.52 0.57 7.60
N LYS A 6 -91.56 -0.29 8.00
CA LYS A 6 -90.94 -0.29 9.34
C LYS A 6 -89.71 -1.23 9.43
N TYR A 7 -88.79 -0.88 10.33
CA TYR A 7 -87.76 -1.66 11.03
C TYR A 7 -88.19 -3.12 11.35
N MET A 8 -87.34 -4.13 11.62
CA MET A 8 -85.93 -4.24 12.09
C MET A 8 -85.43 -5.70 11.77
N VAL A 9 -84.25 -6.28 12.08
CA VAL A 9 -83.15 -6.02 13.05
C VAL A 9 -81.74 -6.33 12.46
N LEU A 10 -80.76 -5.63 13.04
CA LEU A 10 -79.29 -5.69 13.03
C LEU A 10 -78.60 -7.03 13.43
N SER A 11 -77.51 -7.41 12.74
CA SER A 11 -76.31 -8.10 13.31
C SER A 11 -75.15 -8.07 12.28
N LEU A 12 -74.18 -7.17 12.41
CA LEU A 12 -72.88 -7.34 13.08
C LEU A 12 -71.78 -7.96 12.19
N ALA A 13 -71.20 -7.15 11.28
CA ALA A 13 -70.04 -7.51 10.46
C ALA A 13 -69.15 -6.29 10.14
N THR A 14 -68.90 -5.43 11.13
CA THR A 14 -68.10 -4.21 10.96
C THR A 14 -66.63 -4.46 11.26
N CYS A 15 -65.83 -4.85 10.26
CA CYS A 15 -64.37 -4.82 10.35
C CYS A 15 -63.69 -4.69 8.98
N ILE A 16 -62.62 -3.88 8.95
CA ILE A 16 -61.57 -3.83 7.91
C ILE A 16 -62.09 -3.48 6.50
N SER A 17 -62.43 -2.21 6.32
CA SER A 17 -62.32 -1.54 5.02
C SER A 17 -60.85 -1.21 4.72
N LEU A 18 -60.11 -2.15 4.14
CA LEU A 18 -58.82 -1.89 3.48
C LEU A 18 -58.82 -2.58 2.13
N SER A 19 -58.51 -1.83 1.06
CA SER A 19 -58.46 -2.34 -0.30
C SER A 19 -57.22 -3.22 -0.50
N PRO A 20 -57.32 -4.34 -1.23
CA PRO A 20 -56.16 -5.08 -1.67
C PRO A 20 -55.40 -4.25 -2.71
N LEU A 21 -54.29 -3.65 -2.30
CA LEU A 21 -53.27 -3.14 -3.21
C LEU A 21 -52.71 -4.33 -4.00
N MET A 22 -53.17 -4.49 -5.23
CA MET A 22 -52.82 -5.61 -6.10
C MET A 22 -51.40 -5.44 -6.65
N ALA A 23 -50.41 -5.68 -5.81
CA ALA A 23 -49.00 -5.64 -6.17
C ALA A 23 -48.70 -6.71 -7.23
N ARG A 24 -48.46 -6.28 -8.48
CA ARG A 24 -47.78 -7.14 -9.46
C ARG A 24 -46.34 -7.32 -8.99
N ALA A 25 -45.96 -8.55 -8.66
CA ALA A 25 -44.56 -8.91 -8.64
C ALA A 25 -44.01 -8.82 -10.08
N ASN A 26 -42.91 -8.11 -10.28
CA ASN A 26 -42.10 -8.31 -11.48
C ASN A 26 -41.40 -9.67 -11.34
N ASN A 27 -41.46 -10.49 -12.38
CA ASN A 27 -40.73 -11.75 -12.40
C ASN A 27 -39.23 -11.48 -12.37
N LEU A 28 -38.54 -11.99 -11.34
CA LEU A 28 -37.08 -12.12 -11.33
C LEU A 28 -36.69 -13.36 -12.15
N GLU A 29 -36.78 -13.24 -13.47
CA GLU A 29 -36.11 -14.17 -14.38
C GLU A 29 -34.60 -13.88 -14.35
N GLY A 30 -33.76 -14.93 -14.36
CA GLY A 30 -32.31 -14.78 -14.40
C GLY A 30 -31.64 -14.46 -13.06
N LYS A 31 -31.79 -15.34 -12.06
CA LYS A 31 -30.83 -15.43 -10.96
C LYS A 31 -30.51 -16.91 -10.65
N ASP A 32 -29.35 -17.36 -11.10
CA ASP A 32 -28.93 -18.75 -10.95
C ASP A 32 -28.80 -19.15 -9.48
N ILE A 33 -29.30 -20.34 -9.16
CA ILE A 33 -29.42 -20.84 -7.79
C ILE A 33 -28.10 -21.52 -7.42
N ILE A 34 -27.09 -20.73 -7.03
CA ILE A 34 -25.79 -21.25 -6.60
C ILE A 34 -26.00 -22.15 -5.37
N PRO A 35 -25.61 -23.45 -5.40
CA PRO A 35 -25.79 -24.34 -4.27
C PRO A 35 -24.83 -23.97 -3.13
N ILE A 36 -25.26 -24.18 -1.89
CA ILE A 36 -24.45 -23.92 -0.66
C ILE A 36 -23.16 -24.78 -0.59
N SER A 37 -23.05 -25.82 -1.42
CA SER A 37 -21.84 -26.64 -1.59
C SER A 37 -20.93 -26.20 -2.75
N ALA A 38 -21.18 -25.05 -3.38
CA ALA A 38 -20.23 -24.46 -4.32
C ALA A 38 -18.93 -24.11 -3.58
N SER A 39 -17.79 -24.33 -4.24
CA SER A 39 -16.49 -23.87 -3.73
C SER A 39 -16.54 -22.35 -3.56
N ILE A 40 -16.05 -21.85 -2.41
CA ILE A 40 -15.74 -20.43 -2.27
C ILE A 40 -14.51 -20.18 -3.14
N ASP A 41 -14.71 -19.62 -4.34
CA ASP A 41 -13.63 -19.09 -5.15
C ASP A 41 -12.97 -17.94 -4.38
N LYS A 42 -11.77 -18.20 -3.86
CA LYS A 42 -10.93 -17.21 -3.17
C LYS A 42 -10.25 -16.27 -4.18
N ASN A 43 -11.04 -15.66 -5.05
CA ASN A 43 -10.60 -14.70 -6.08
C ASN A 43 -11.43 -13.41 -6.00
N ASP A 44 -11.65 -12.91 -4.78
CA ASP A 44 -12.23 -11.58 -4.52
C ASP A 44 -11.38 -10.78 -3.50
N THR A 45 -10.08 -11.07 -3.50
CA THR A 45 -9.10 -9.99 -3.30
C THR A 45 -8.70 -9.53 -4.70
N GLU A 46 -9.53 -8.69 -5.33
CA GLU A 46 -8.97 -7.76 -6.32
C GLU A 46 -7.85 -6.99 -5.61
N ASP A 47 -6.64 -6.99 -6.18
CA ASP A 47 -5.56 -6.12 -5.74
C ASP A 47 -6.04 -4.67 -5.96
N LYS A 48 -6.65 -4.09 -4.92
CA LYS A 48 -7.15 -2.72 -4.98
C LYS A 48 -5.98 -1.82 -5.33
N ILE A 49 -6.07 -1.21 -6.50
CA ILE A 49 -5.04 -0.36 -7.07
C ILE A 49 -5.05 0.97 -6.28
N VAL A 50 -4.37 0.97 -5.12
CA VAL A 50 -4.37 2.07 -4.16
C VAL A 50 -3.36 3.11 -4.62
N ALA A 51 -3.87 4.21 -5.20
CA ALA A 51 -3.07 5.37 -5.57
C ALA A 51 -2.12 5.81 -4.44
N ASP A 52 -0.83 5.92 -4.76
CA ASP A 52 0.20 6.31 -3.79
C ASP A 52 -0.01 7.76 -3.30
N TYR A 53 -0.51 8.64 -4.16
CA TYR A 53 -0.75 10.04 -3.84
C TYR A 53 -2.23 10.39 -3.90
N ILE A 54 -2.69 11.16 -2.91
CA ILE A 54 -4.04 11.70 -2.82
C ILE A 54 -3.98 13.16 -3.28
N LYS A 55 -4.87 13.53 -4.20
CA LYS A 55 -5.06 14.90 -4.69
C LYS A 55 -6.18 15.58 -3.89
N TYR A 56 -5.92 16.79 -3.39
CA TYR A 56 -6.94 17.68 -2.82
C TYR A 56 -6.97 18.98 -3.62
N GLU A 57 -8.13 19.30 -4.18
CA GLU A 57 -8.33 20.48 -5.02
C GLU A 57 -9.13 21.56 -4.28
N GLY A 58 -8.85 22.81 -4.60
CA GLY A 58 -9.62 23.92 -4.07
C GLY A 58 -8.98 25.28 -4.34
N LYS A 59 -9.36 26.25 -3.52
CA LYS A 59 -8.90 27.64 -3.59
C LYS A 59 -8.29 28.06 -2.26
N ILE A 60 -7.18 28.79 -2.31
CA ILE A 60 -6.54 29.39 -1.13
C ILE A 60 -7.46 30.48 -0.58
N VAL A 61 -8.04 30.24 0.60
CA VAL A 61 -8.89 31.23 1.31
C VAL A 61 -8.11 32.01 2.37
N GLU A 62 -6.96 31.50 2.82
CA GLU A 62 -6.11 32.13 3.84
C GLU A 62 -4.64 31.75 3.61
N VAL A 63 -3.73 32.70 3.87
CA VAL A 63 -2.28 32.50 3.85
C VAL A 63 -1.74 33.06 5.16
N ASN A 64 -1.16 32.19 5.99
CA ASN A 64 -0.58 32.54 7.26
C ASN A 64 0.93 32.36 7.20
N ASP A 65 1.65 33.47 7.05
CA ASP A 65 3.10 33.53 7.13
C ASP A 65 3.51 34.36 8.36
N ASN A 66 4.43 33.84 9.16
CA ASN A 66 5.04 34.55 10.28
C ASN A 66 6.58 34.60 10.21
N GLY A 67 7.16 34.35 9.03
CA GLY A 67 8.59 34.31 8.77
C GLY A 67 9.30 33.05 9.27
N LYS A 68 8.62 32.18 10.03
CA LYS A 68 9.13 30.87 10.48
C LYS A 68 8.29 29.70 9.97
N ASN A 69 6.97 29.85 10.01
CA ASN A 69 6.01 28.89 9.50
C ASN A 69 5.16 29.59 8.43
N LEU A 70 5.02 28.95 7.26
CA LEU A 70 4.02 29.27 6.26
C LEU A 70 2.95 28.17 6.27
N SER A 71 1.67 28.55 6.27
CA SER A 71 0.57 27.64 6.00
C SER A 71 -0.50 28.29 5.13
N VAL A 72 -1.20 27.47 4.34
CA VAL A 72 -2.29 27.91 3.46
C VAL A 72 -3.55 27.10 3.74
N LEU A 73 -4.68 27.79 3.96
CA LEU A 73 -5.98 27.14 4.07
C LEU A 73 -6.59 27.05 2.67
N VAL A 74 -6.75 25.82 2.18
CA VAL A 74 -7.38 25.54 0.89
C VAL A 74 -8.78 24.97 1.15
N LYS A 75 -9.77 25.44 0.40
CA LYS A 75 -11.12 24.86 0.40
C LYS A 75 -11.57 24.47 -1.00
N ASP A 76 -12.18 23.30 -1.13
CA ASP A 76 -12.98 22.92 -2.32
C ASP A 76 -14.12 23.93 -2.56
N LYS A 77 -14.90 24.25 -1.50
CA LYS A 77 -15.96 25.27 -1.53
C LYS A 77 -15.74 26.30 -0.43
N GLU A 78 -15.77 27.59 -0.80
CA GLU A 78 -15.49 28.69 0.13
C GLU A 78 -16.56 28.80 1.24
N ASP A 79 -17.84 28.68 0.86
CA ASP A 79 -19.02 28.93 1.70
C ASP A 79 -19.31 27.84 2.76
N GLU A 80 -18.74 26.64 2.63
CA GLU A 80 -18.95 25.56 3.61
C GLU A 80 -18.01 25.77 4.83
N PRO A 81 -18.53 26.01 6.05
CA PRO A 81 -17.70 26.40 7.20
C PRO A 81 -16.79 25.28 7.72
N TYR A 82 -17.16 24.01 7.48
CA TYR A 82 -16.41 22.82 7.89
C TYR A 82 -15.71 22.11 6.72
N ASN A 83 -15.58 22.78 5.56
CA ASN A 83 -14.80 22.31 4.41
C ASN A 83 -13.43 23.01 4.42
N GLY A 84 -12.36 22.27 4.12
CA GLY A 84 -11.02 22.78 3.93
C GLY A 84 -9.92 21.88 4.50
N MET A 85 -8.68 22.12 4.07
CA MET A 85 -7.48 21.51 4.63
C MET A 85 -6.39 22.59 4.80
N LEU A 86 -5.70 22.58 5.95
CA LEU A 86 -4.60 23.50 6.22
C LEU A 86 -3.27 22.83 5.87
N PHE A 87 -2.61 23.32 4.82
CA PHE A 87 -1.32 22.80 4.38
C PHE A 87 -0.17 23.58 4.99
N HIS A 88 0.75 22.90 5.67
CA HIS A 88 1.97 23.48 6.25
C HIS A 88 3.13 23.39 5.25
N ILE A 89 3.72 24.53 4.88
CA ILE A 89 4.64 24.66 3.75
C ILE A 89 6.09 24.80 4.26
N ASN A 90 6.70 23.66 4.60
CA ASN A 90 8.11 23.57 4.97
C ASN A 90 9.03 23.71 3.73
N GLU A 91 10.32 23.41 3.86
CA GLU A 91 11.29 23.53 2.75
C GLU A 91 11.29 22.35 1.77
N ASP A 92 10.66 21.23 2.13
CA ASP A 92 10.57 20.01 1.29
C ASP A 92 9.38 20.05 0.32
N VAL A 93 8.38 20.91 0.55
CA VAL A 93 7.17 20.99 -0.29
C VAL A 93 7.51 21.51 -1.67
N ILE A 94 7.29 20.69 -2.70
CA ILE A 94 7.51 21.07 -4.09
C ILE A 94 6.39 22.02 -4.53
N LEU A 95 6.71 23.28 -4.84
CA LEU A 95 5.75 24.28 -5.31
C LEU A 95 5.88 24.46 -6.84
N LEU A 96 4.77 24.31 -7.56
CA LEU A 96 4.72 24.30 -9.03
C LEU A 96 3.57 25.16 -9.57
N ASN A 97 3.65 25.57 -10.83
CA ASN A 97 2.57 26.26 -11.55
C ASN A 97 2.19 25.47 -12.82
N ASN A 98 0.91 25.10 -12.99
CA ASN A 98 0.51 24.18 -14.06
C ASN A 98 0.71 24.75 -15.47
N LYS A 99 0.62 26.06 -15.63
CA LYS A 99 0.64 26.77 -16.91
C LYS A 99 2.06 26.90 -17.47
N SER A 100 3.00 27.33 -16.62
CA SER A 100 4.43 27.38 -16.94
C SER A 100 5.11 26.01 -16.87
N LYS A 101 4.57 25.08 -16.06
CA LYS A 101 5.19 23.81 -15.68
C LYS A 101 6.49 23.99 -14.88
N GLU A 102 6.73 25.19 -14.33
CA GLU A 102 7.95 25.53 -13.60
C GLU A 102 7.76 25.57 -12.08
N PHE A 103 8.90 25.48 -11.38
CA PHE A 103 8.99 25.69 -9.94
C PHE A 103 8.71 27.14 -9.59
N ILE A 104 8.04 27.35 -8.45
CA ILE A 104 7.65 28.67 -7.95
C ILE A 104 8.05 28.82 -6.48
N THR A 105 8.17 30.05 -6.01
CA THR A 105 8.59 30.38 -4.65
C THR A 105 7.39 30.64 -3.73
N LYS A 106 7.62 30.55 -2.41
CA LYS A 106 6.56 30.64 -1.38
C LYS A 106 5.72 31.92 -1.44
N ASP A 107 6.33 33.05 -1.81
CA ASP A 107 5.71 34.37 -1.98
C ASP A 107 4.74 34.46 -3.18
N THR A 108 4.71 33.44 -4.05
CA THR A 108 3.69 33.35 -5.11
C THR A 108 2.33 32.94 -4.57
N LEU A 109 2.26 32.13 -3.51
CA LEU A 109 1.04 31.57 -2.92
C LEU A 109 0.17 32.69 -2.31
N LYS A 110 -0.98 32.99 -2.94
CA LYS A 110 -1.85 34.11 -2.57
C LYS A 110 -3.31 33.69 -2.44
N LYS A 111 -4.01 34.32 -1.50
CA LYS A 111 -5.47 34.19 -1.34
C LYS A 111 -6.16 34.50 -2.67
N GLY A 112 -7.05 33.60 -3.09
CA GLY A 112 -7.77 33.67 -4.36
C GLY A 112 -7.33 32.65 -5.41
N MET A 113 -6.10 32.13 -5.33
CA MET A 113 -5.57 31.15 -6.29
C MET A 113 -6.22 29.78 -6.13
N LYS A 114 -6.49 29.11 -7.27
CA LYS A 114 -6.81 27.68 -7.29
C LYS A 114 -5.53 26.86 -7.17
N VAL A 115 -5.61 25.75 -6.45
CA VAL A 115 -4.48 24.83 -6.26
C VAL A 115 -4.92 23.37 -6.22
N SER A 116 -4.02 22.51 -6.70
CA SER A 116 -4.02 21.07 -6.51
C SER A 116 -2.89 20.72 -5.54
N ALA A 117 -3.23 20.36 -4.30
CA ALA A 117 -2.27 19.82 -3.33
C ALA A 117 -2.21 18.30 -3.47
N TYR A 118 -1.00 17.72 -3.39
CA TYR A 118 -0.79 16.28 -3.44
C TYR A 118 0.01 15.83 -2.21
N TYR A 119 -0.42 14.73 -1.60
CA TYR A 119 0.26 14.13 -0.46
C TYR A 119 0.21 12.60 -0.54
N HIS A 120 1.27 11.93 -0.11
CA HIS A 120 1.32 10.47 -0.08
C HIS A 120 0.24 9.88 0.84
N LYS A 121 -0.30 8.70 0.50
CA LYS A 121 -1.36 8.02 1.26
C LYS A 121 -1.01 7.72 2.73
N ASN A 122 0.29 7.63 3.03
CA ASN A 122 0.83 7.39 4.38
C ASN A 122 1.24 8.70 5.10
N THR A 123 0.91 9.88 4.56
CA THR A 123 1.23 11.18 5.19
C THR A 123 0.43 11.39 6.47
N ILE A 124 1.13 11.71 7.56
CA ILE A 124 0.53 11.95 8.87
C ILE A 124 -0.31 13.24 8.84
N MET A 125 -1.57 13.13 9.25
CA MET A 125 -2.55 14.23 9.28
C MET A 125 -3.02 14.49 10.71
N ALA A 126 -3.07 15.76 11.10
CA ALA A 126 -3.62 16.18 12.39
C ALA A 126 -5.15 16.15 12.38
N MET A 127 -5.74 15.43 13.33
CA MET A 127 -7.20 15.27 13.51
C MET A 127 -7.87 16.49 14.15
N SER A 128 -7.61 17.69 13.61
CA SER A 128 -8.33 18.93 13.98
C SER A 128 -9.42 19.28 12.96
N MET A 129 -10.13 20.37 13.20
CA MET A 129 -11.04 20.99 12.23
C MET A 129 -10.53 22.41 11.90
N PRO A 130 -10.12 22.72 10.65
CA PRO A 130 -9.92 21.78 9.55
C PRO A 130 -8.79 20.77 9.83
N PRO A 131 -8.72 19.64 9.11
CA PRO A 131 -7.56 18.76 9.12
C PRO A 131 -6.30 19.48 8.62
N GLN A 132 -5.12 19.05 9.08
CA GLN A 132 -3.85 19.69 8.71
C GLN A 132 -2.77 18.66 8.38
N LEU A 133 -1.95 18.94 7.38
CA LEU A 133 -0.77 18.13 7.04
C LEU A 133 0.30 18.97 6.32
N GLY A 134 1.52 18.45 6.19
CA GLY A 134 2.49 18.94 5.22
C GLY A 134 2.33 18.16 3.91
N PRO A 135 1.95 18.79 2.78
CA PRO A 135 1.82 18.07 1.52
C PRO A 135 3.21 17.83 0.90
N ASP A 136 3.29 16.89 -0.04
CA ASP A 136 4.53 16.70 -0.81
C ASP A 136 4.64 17.75 -1.93
N ILE A 137 3.50 18.17 -2.49
CA ILE A 137 3.43 19.11 -3.63
C ILE A 137 2.25 20.06 -3.46
N ILE A 138 2.40 21.33 -3.87
CA ILE A 138 1.28 22.19 -4.26
C ILE A 138 1.50 22.71 -5.69
N VAL A 139 0.49 22.53 -6.54
CA VAL A 139 0.45 23.07 -7.90
C VAL A 139 -0.56 24.21 -7.94
N ILE A 140 -0.17 25.39 -8.44
CA ILE A 140 -1.08 26.50 -8.76
C ILE A 140 -1.75 26.21 -10.11
N ASP A 141 -3.09 26.28 -10.13
CA ASP A 141 -3.91 25.98 -11.30
C ASP A 141 -4.42 27.29 -11.96
N GLU A 142 -3.65 27.76 -12.96
CA GLU A 142 -3.84 29.07 -13.64
C GLU A 142 -4.12 28.96 -15.15
N SER A 143 -4.13 27.75 -15.71
CA SER A 143 -4.42 27.52 -17.12
C SER A 143 -5.93 27.51 -17.41
N GLU A 144 -6.35 28.26 -18.44
CA GLU A 144 -7.69 28.15 -19.04
C GLU A 144 -7.77 26.95 -19.99
N GLU A 145 -6.64 26.54 -20.58
CA GLU A 145 -6.49 25.33 -21.37
C GLU A 145 -6.22 24.11 -20.46
N PRO A 146 -6.72 22.90 -20.81
CA PRO A 146 -6.55 21.72 -19.98
C PRO A 146 -5.10 21.20 -19.97
N ILE A 147 -4.34 21.63 -18.96
CA ILE A 147 -3.05 21.03 -18.60
C ILE A 147 -3.27 20.11 -17.40
N PHE A 148 -2.96 18.83 -17.60
CA PHE A 148 -3.10 17.81 -16.58
C PHE A 148 -1.79 17.65 -15.81
N THR A 149 -1.90 17.57 -14.49
CA THR A 149 -0.81 17.18 -13.59
C THR A 149 -1.18 15.87 -12.90
N HIS A 150 -0.35 14.85 -13.09
CA HIS A 150 -0.53 13.53 -12.47
C HIS A 150 0.69 13.20 -11.61
N VAL A 151 0.44 12.74 -10.39
CA VAL A 151 1.48 12.44 -9.38
C VAL A 151 1.28 11.00 -8.93
N SER A 152 2.29 10.16 -9.13
CA SER A 152 2.21 8.74 -8.79
C SER A 152 3.59 8.11 -8.72
N GLY A 153 3.69 6.93 -8.10
CA GLY A 153 4.76 5.99 -8.41
C GLY A 153 4.64 5.52 -9.87
N PHE A 154 5.76 5.29 -10.55
CA PHE A 154 5.78 4.74 -11.91
C PHE A 154 6.70 3.52 -11.98
N ASN A 155 6.18 2.43 -12.54
CA ASN A 155 6.90 1.17 -12.67
C ASN A 155 7.86 1.15 -13.88
N LYS A 156 8.62 0.06 -14.03
CA LYS A 156 9.55 -0.22 -15.15
C LYS A 156 8.93 -0.17 -16.56
N GLU A 157 7.61 -0.23 -16.68
CA GLU A 157 6.85 -0.18 -17.95
C GLU A 157 6.18 1.20 -18.16
N PHE A 158 6.55 2.17 -17.31
CA PHE A 158 6.04 3.55 -17.27
C PHE A 158 4.53 3.65 -17.02
N ILE A 159 3.96 2.69 -16.30
CA ILE A 159 2.57 2.71 -15.81
C ILE A 159 2.58 3.23 -14.36
N SER A 160 1.62 4.10 -14.03
CA SER A 160 1.41 4.65 -12.70
C SER A 160 0.92 3.61 -11.69
N SER A 161 1.22 3.80 -10.40
CA SER A 161 0.77 2.91 -9.31
C SER A 161 -0.74 2.87 -9.13
N ASP A 162 -1.45 3.92 -9.57
CA ASP A 162 -2.93 3.97 -9.59
C ASP A 162 -3.53 3.29 -10.83
N GLY A 163 -2.70 2.80 -11.76
CA GLY A 163 -3.13 2.13 -12.99
C GLY A 163 -3.81 3.05 -14.02
N MET A 164 -3.88 4.36 -13.79
CA MET A 164 -4.65 5.29 -14.63
C MET A 164 -3.84 5.91 -15.77
N LEU A 165 -2.51 6.03 -15.66
CA LEU A 165 -1.66 6.71 -16.65
C LEU A 165 -0.45 5.86 -17.04
N LYS A 166 -0.18 5.81 -18.34
CA LYS A 166 1.07 5.31 -18.91
C LYS A 166 1.75 6.43 -19.71
N ILE A 167 3.00 6.71 -19.38
CA ILE A 167 3.79 7.74 -20.04
C ILE A 167 4.73 7.14 -21.09
N ASN A 168 4.88 7.83 -22.22
CA ASN A 168 5.82 7.49 -23.29
C ASN A 168 6.78 8.68 -23.52
N PRO A 169 7.83 8.87 -22.70
CA PRO A 169 8.70 10.04 -22.79
C PRO A 169 9.44 10.12 -24.14
N SER A 170 9.44 11.29 -24.75
CA SER A 170 10.08 11.59 -26.04
C SER A 170 11.39 12.36 -25.88
N GLU A 171 12.12 12.60 -26.97
CA GLU A 171 13.32 13.46 -26.96
C GLU A 171 13.01 14.92 -26.56
N ASN A 172 11.78 15.37 -26.77
CA ASN A 172 11.30 16.70 -26.39
C ASN A 172 10.73 16.77 -24.96
N THR A 173 10.63 15.63 -24.25
CA THR A 173 10.14 15.61 -22.86
C THR A 173 11.22 16.17 -21.95
N VAL A 174 10.92 17.26 -21.25
CA VAL A 174 11.84 17.84 -20.25
C VAL A 174 11.82 16.96 -19.00
N ILE A 175 12.96 16.40 -18.60
CA ILE A 175 13.09 15.57 -17.40
C ILE A 175 14.10 16.21 -16.44
N VAL A 176 13.64 16.54 -15.22
CA VAL A 176 14.45 17.17 -14.16
C VAL A 176 14.20 16.53 -12.79
N ASP A 177 15.11 16.68 -11.84
CA ASP A 177 14.85 16.41 -10.42
C ASP A 177 14.14 17.59 -9.73
N LYS A 178 13.84 17.43 -8.42
CA LYS A 178 13.22 18.47 -7.57
C LYS A 178 14.01 19.79 -7.50
N ASP A 179 15.30 19.77 -7.83
CA ASP A 179 16.20 20.93 -7.79
C ASP A 179 16.39 21.54 -9.20
N GLY A 180 15.61 21.09 -10.19
CA GLY A 180 15.60 21.59 -11.57
C GLY A 180 16.75 21.08 -12.44
N LYS A 181 17.59 20.18 -11.94
CA LYS A 181 18.73 19.62 -12.70
C LYS A 181 18.24 18.50 -13.63
N LYS A 182 18.75 18.49 -14.87
CA LYS A 182 18.37 17.48 -15.89
C LYS A 182 18.68 16.06 -15.43
N ILE A 183 17.73 15.15 -15.66
CA ILE A 183 17.84 13.71 -15.42
C ILE A 183 17.65 12.94 -16.74
N GLU A 184 18.46 11.90 -16.99
CA GLU A 184 18.30 11.05 -18.17
C GLU A 184 17.18 10.01 -18.00
N LYS A 185 16.54 9.64 -19.11
CA LYS A 185 15.29 8.84 -19.16
C LYS A 185 15.38 7.46 -18.48
N GLU A 186 16.56 6.88 -18.39
CA GLU A 186 16.81 5.58 -17.76
C GLU A 186 16.68 5.68 -16.22
N ASN A 187 16.92 6.86 -15.65
CA ASN A 187 16.91 7.09 -14.20
C ASN A 187 15.52 7.35 -13.61
N ILE A 188 14.50 7.50 -14.45
CA ILE A 188 13.09 7.68 -14.05
C ILE A 188 12.31 6.36 -13.91
N ILE A 189 12.95 5.23 -14.16
CA ILE A 189 12.41 3.89 -13.94
C ILE A 189 12.24 3.62 -12.43
N ASN A 190 11.06 3.09 -12.03
CA ASN A 190 10.75 2.76 -10.64
C ASN A 190 10.91 3.98 -9.68
N ARG A 191 10.49 5.17 -10.11
CA ARG A 191 10.50 6.43 -9.35
C ARG A 191 9.08 6.95 -9.12
N ASP A 192 8.95 7.92 -8.23
CA ASP A 192 7.71 8.70 -8.07
C ASP A 192 7.87 9.99 -8.89
N LEU A 193 6.88 10.31 -9.71
CA LEU A 193 7.00 11.33 -10.75
C LEU A 193 5.83 12.32 -10.68
N ILE A 194 6.12 13.59 -10.93
CA ILE A 194 5.15 14.62 -11.27
C ILE A 194 5.16 14.75 -12.80
N VAL A 195 4.03 14.49 -13.44
CA VAL A 195 3.90 14.40 -14.89
C VAL A 195 2.95 15.48 -15.39
N PHE A 196 3.47 16.38 -16.25
CA PHE A 196 2.68 17.40 -16.93
C PHE A 196 2.41 17.01 -18.39
N TYR A 197 1.15 17.03 -18.80
CA TYR A 197 0.71 16.73 -20.17
C TYR A 197 -0.59 17.44 -20.54
N THR A 198 -0.86 17.63 -21.83
CA THR A 198 -2.07 18.28 -22.36
C THR A 198 -3.06 17.32 -23.03
N ILE A 199 -2.57 16.21 -23.60
CA ILE A 199 -3.41 15.24 -24.32
C ILE A 199 -3.07 13.79 -23.94
N SER A 200 -4.06 12.89 -24.02
CA SER A 200 -3.90 11.45 -23.82
C SER A 200 -4.92 10.63 -24.62
N THR A 201 -4.68 9.33 -24.74
CA THR A 201 -5.70 8.37 -25.23
C THR A 201 -6.84 8.21 -24.21
N LYS A 202 -7.97 7.67 -24.68
CA LYS A 202 -9.14 7.29 -23.85
C LYS A 202 -9.12 5.82 -23.40
N SER A 203 -7.92 5.23 -23.27
CA SER A 203 -7.74 3.87 -22.73
C SER A 203 -7.61 3.90 -21.21
N ILE A 204 -7.60 2.73 -20.58
CA ILE A 204 -7.19 2.54 -19.17
C ILE A 204 -6.03 1.53 -19.18
N PRO A 205 -4.80 1.91 -18.73
CA PRO A 205 -4.35 3.28 -18.48
C PRO A 205 -4.50 4.18 -19.72
N ALA A 206 -4.72 5.47 -19.48
CA ALA A 206 -4.59 6.50 -20.51
C ALA A 206 -3.10 6.62 -20.92
N GLN A 207 -2.83 6.86 -22.20
CA GLN A 207 -1.46 6.94 -22.72
C GLN A 207 -1.14 8.35 -23.18
N THR A 208 0.00 8.89 -22.77
CA THR A 208 0.45 10.25 -23.14
C THR A 208 1.93 10.30 -23.45
N THR A 209 2.33 11.30 -24.24
CA THR A 209 3.72 11.77 -24.34
C THR A 209 3.82 13.00 -23.43
N PRO A 210 4.44 12.91 -22.24
CA PRO A 210 4.49 14.04 -21.32
C PRO A 210 5.40 15.15 -21.83
N GLU A 211 5.05 16.39 -21.51
CA GLU A 211 5.83 17.58 -21.85
C GLU A 211 6.95 17.80 -20.84
N LYS A 212 6.64 17.61 -19.54
CA LYS A 212 7.62 17.68 -18.45
C LYS A 212 7.39 16.58 -17.42
N ILE A 213 8.49 16.03 -16.93
CA ILE A 213 8.56 15.09 -15.82
C ILE A 213 9.47 15.70 -14.75
N ILE A 214 8.98 15.81 -13.52
CA ILE A 214 9.81 16.11 -12.35
C ILE A 214 9.94 14.83 -11.55
N VAL A 215 11.18 14.38 -11.40
CA VAL A 215 11.54 13.19 -10.64
C VAL A 215 11.54 13.57 -9.17
N MET A 216 10.59 13.04 -8.42
CA MET A 216 10.65 13.14 -6.98
C MET A 216 11.74 12.21 -6.48
N GLU A 217 12.47 12.66 -5.47
CA GLU A 217 13.05 11.70 -4.56
C GLU A 217 11.90 10.91 -3.94
N ARG A 218 11.74 9.65 -4.37
CA ARG A 218 11.04 8.67 -3.54
C ARG A 218 11.72 8.73 -2.19
N LYS A 219 11.08 9.41 -1.22
CA LYS A 219 11.24 9.16 0.20
C LYS A 219 11.16 7.65 0.27
N LYS A 220 12.30 6.97 0.48
CA LYS A 220 12.24 5.52 0.63
C LYS A 220 11.29 5.33 1.79
N GLU A 221 10.19 4.63 1.54
CA GLU A 221 9.63 3.83 2.60
C GLU A 221 10.76 2.89 3.00
N GLU A 222 11.49 3.32 4.02
CA GLU A 222 11.80 2.44 5.10
C GLU A 222 10.47 1.79 5.52
N LYS A 223 10.14 0.71 4.79
CA LYS A 223 10.07 -0.58 5.46
C LYS A 223 11.28 -0.67 6.39
N LYS A 224 11.13 -0.06 7.56
CA LYS A 224 11.76 -0.52 8.77
C LYS A 224 11.17 -1.91 8.94
N ASN A 225 11.77 -2.89 8.26
CA ASN A 225 11.66 -4.29 8.64
C ASN A 225 12.05 -4.25 10.12
N PRO A 226 11.08 -4.35 11.04
CA PRO A 226 11.29 -3.88 12.40
C PRO A 226 12.44 -4.69 12.99
N GLU A 227 13.41 -4.01 13.60
CA GLU A 227 14.63 -4.71 14.00
C GLU A 227 14.29 -5.83 14.99
N ILE A 228 14.96 -6.99 14.84
CA ILE A 228 14.75 -8.13 15.74
C ILE A 228 15.37 -7.79 17.11
N THR A 229 14.57 -7.17 17.96
CA THR A 229 14.92 -6.79 19.34
C THR A 229 14.66 -7.94 20.32
N VAL A 230 13.71 -8.83 20.00
CA VAL A 230 13.35 -9.98 20.84
C VAL A 230 14.11 -11.22 20.38
N LEU A 231 15.17 -11.56 21.11
CA LEU A 231 16.14 -12.57 20.69
C LEU A 231 15.86 -14.00 21.19
N ASP A 232 14.93 -14.16 22.14
CA ASP A 232 14.60 -15.43 22.81
C ASP A 232 13.14 -15.88 22.63
N LYS A 233 12.38 -15.22 21.76
CA LYS A 233 11.03 -15.64 21.37
C LYS A 233 10.83 -15.52 19.86
N ILE A 234 10.01 -16.41 19.32
CA ILE A 234 9.48 -16.35 17.96
C ILE A 234 8.00 -16.75 17.97
N ILE A 235 7.28 -16.41 16.91
CA ILE A 235 5.92 -16.90 16.66
C ILE A 235 6.00 -17.91 15.49
N ILE A 236 5.41 -19.09 15.66
CA ILE A 236 5.28 -20.11 14.60
C ILE A 236 3.80 -20.48 14.51
N ASN A 237 3.18 -20.32 13.33
CA ASN A 237 1.77 -20.67 13.11
C ASN A 237 0.84 -20.08 14.21
N ASN A 238 0.98 -18.77 14.48
CA ASN A 238 0.26 -18.01 15.51
C ASN A 238 0.48 -18.46 16.97
N LYS A 239 1.50 -19.28 17.26
CA LYS A 239 1.88 -19.70 18.61
C LYS A 239 3.24 -19.12 19.02
N GLU A 240 3.30 -18.46 20.18
CA GLU A 240 4.57 -18.01 20.77
C GLU A 240 5.41 -19.21 21.24
N ILE A 241 6.71 -19.19 20.93
CA ILE A 241 7.71 -20.20 21.28
C ILE A 241 8.93 -19.50 21.90
N THR A 242 9.19 -19.77 23.19
CA THR A 242 10.45 -19.37 23.84
C THR A 242 11.59 -20.24 23.33
N LEU A 243 12.67 -19.63 22.86
CA LEU A 243 13.86 -20.31 22.37
C LEU A 243 14.78 -20.74 23.51
N ASN A 244 15.19 -22.01 23.50
CA ASN A 244 16.22 -22.55 24.42
C ASN A 244 17.61 -21.93 24.18
N LYS A 245 17.80 -21.29 23.03
CA LYS A 245 19.04 -20.70 22.53
C LYS A 245 18.71 -19.45 21.73
N LYS A 246 19.20 -18.27 22.13
CA LYS A 246 18.85 -16.99 21.50
C LYS A 246 19.35 -16.90 20.06
N VAL A 247 18.62 -16.19 19.21
CA VAL A 247 19.12 -15.74 17.90
C VAL A 247 20.19 -14.65 18.10
N TYR A 248 21.08 -14.45 17.13
CA TYR A 248 22.12 -13.42 17.20
C TYR A 248 22.53 -12.94 15.80
N LYS A 249 23.03 -11.70 15.67
CA LYS A 249 23.76 -11.26 14.46
C LYS A 249 25.19 -11.82 14.49
N ASN A 250 25.65 -12.45 13.41
CA ASN A 250 27.05 -12.86 13.28
C ASN A 250 27.94 -11.69 12.82
N ASN A 251 29.21 -11.96 12.52
CA ASN A 251 30.19 -10.94 12.10
C ASN A 251 29.96 -10.35 10.69
N LYS A 252 28.86 -10.72 10.00
CA LYS A 252 28.39 -10.14 8.74
C LYS A 252 27.04 -9.44 8.89
N ASP A 253 26.61 -9.15 10.12
CA ASP A 253 25.27 -8.66 10.49
C ASP A 253 24.10 -9.60 10.12
N VAL A 254 24.39 -10.84 9.71
CA VAL A 254 23.36 -11.83 9.35
C VAL A 254 22.76 -12.43 10.63
N ILE A 255 21.42 -12.43 10.70
CA ILE A 255 20.66 -13.04 11.81
C ILE A 255 20.77 -14.56 11.71
N MET A 256 21.33 -15.17 12.76
CA MET A 256 21.53 -16.61 12.92
C MET A 256 20.52 -17.19 13.91
N ILE A 257 19.77 -18.20 13.49
CA ILE A 257 18.64 -18.81 14.23
C ILE A 257 18.94 -20.28 14.61
N PRO A 258 18.45 -20.77 15.78
CA PRO A 258 18.71 -22.13 16.24
C PRO A 258 17.94 -23.16 15.40
N LEU A 259 18.66 -23.87 14.52
CA LEU A 259 18.08 -24.76 13.50
C LEU A 259 17.08 -25.79 14.07
N ARG A 260 17.48 -26.47 15.15
CA ARG A 260 16.78 -27.65 15.67
C ARG A 260 15.37 -27.33 16.14
N GLN A 261 15.25 -26.48 17.16
CA GLN A 261 13.96 -26.18 17.80
C GLN A 261 12.94 -25.58 16.82
N ILE A 262 13.40 -24.71 15.91
CA ILE A 262 12.54 -24.06 14.92
C ILE A 262 12.03 -25.08 13.91
N SER A 263 12.91 -25.91 13.35
CA SER A 263 12.53 -26.89 12.33
C SER A 263 11.70 -28.05 12.92
N GLU A 264 11.99 -28.50 14.14
CA GLU A 264 11.14 -29.45 14.89
C GLU A 264 9.74 -28.87 15.13
N THR A 265 9.63 -27.59 15.51
CA THR A 265 8.32 -26.93 15.70
C THR A 265 7.57 -26.73 14.38
N LEU A 266 8.29 -26.56 13.26
CA LEU A 266 7.73 -26.59 11.90
C LEU A 266 7.40 -28.01 11.39
N GLY A 267 7.64 -29.05 12.19
CA GLY A 267 7.28 -30.44 11.89
C GLY A 267 8.31 -31.22 11.06
N TYR A 268 9.59 -30.86 11.13
CA TYR A 268 10.68 -31.66 10.54
C TYR A 268 11.28 -32.62 11.58
N GLU A 269 11.49 -33.89 11.20
CA GLU A 269 12.41 -34.81 11.89
C GLU A 269 13.85 -34.39 11.57
N ILE A 270 14.76 -34.44 12.55
CA ILE A 270 16.15 -33.98 12.36
C ILE A 270 17.15 -35.07 12.75
N LYS A 271 18.06 -35.40 11.82
CA LYS A 271 19.14 -36.38 12.01
C LYS A 271 20.48 -35.66 11.98
N TRP A 272 21.42 -36.09 12.82
CA TRP A 272 22.74 -35.47 12.93
C TRP A 272 23.84 -36.49 12.67
N ASN A 273 24.68 -36.22 11.67
CA ASN A 273 25.92 -36.96 11.43
C ASN A 273 27.09 -36.18 12.05
N GLY A 274 27.71 -36.75 13.07
CA GLY A 274 28.84 -36.15 13.78
C GLY A 274 30.18 -36.19 13.02
N GLU A 275 30.35 -37.14 12.10
CA GLU A 275 31.57 -37.32 11.30
C GLU A 275 31.63 -36.26 10.19
N THR A 276 30.54 -36.09 9.45
CA THR A 276 30.44 -35.09 8.36
C THR A 276 30.05 -33.70 8.86
N LYS A 277 29.59 -33.58 10.12
CA LYS A 277 29.01 -32.38 10.72
C LYS A 277 27.79 -31.87 9.94
N THR A 278 26.90 -32.79 9.58
CA THR A 278 25.70 -32.53 8.77
C THR A 278 24.43 -32.74 9.59
N ALA A 279 23.51 -31.80 9.54
CA ALA A 279 22.12 -31.99 9.96
C ALA A 279 21.24 -32.24 8.73
N GLU A 280 20.49 -33.35 8.73
CA GLU A 280 19.43 -33.62 7.76
C GLU A 280 18.06 -33.29 8.38
N LEU A 281 17.17 -32.69 7.61
CA LEU A 281 15.81 -32.34 8.03
C LEU A 281 14.81 -33.02 7.07
N ILE A 282 13.80 -33.69 7.62
CA ILE A 282 12.87 -34.53 6.87
C ILE A 282 11.42 -34.20 7.25
N LYS A 283 10.57 -33.92 6.25
CA LYS A 283 9.14 -33.63 6.44
C LYS A 283 8.32 -34.18 5.28
N GLY A 284 7.76 -35.39 5.46
CA GLY A 284 7.09 -36.12 4.39
C GLY A 284 8.05 -36.37 3.22
N ALA A 285 7.75 -35.82 2.04
CA ALA A 285 8.61 -35.91 0.86
C ALA A 285 9.71 -34.83 0.78
N GLN A 286 9.70 -33.83 1.68
CA GLN A 286 10.75 -32.81 1.75
C GLN A 286 11.96 -33.36 2.52
N TRP A 287 13.13 -33.31 1.88
CA TRP A 287 14.44 -33.56 2.50
C TRP A 287 15.37 -32.39 2.18
N THR A 288 16.06 -31.90 3.20
CA THR A 288 17.14 -30.91 3.08
C THR A 288 18.27 -31.30 4.04
N SER A 289 19.47 -30.81 3.76
CA SER A 289 20.63 -31.01 4.63
C SER A 289 21.54 -29.79 4.64
N VAL A 290 22.15 -29.55 5.81
CA VAL A 290 23.04 -28.43 6.09
C VAL A 290 24.32 -28.93 6.77
N THR A 291 25.47 -28.49 6.28
CA THR A 291 26.78 -28.91 6.77
C THR A 291 27.53 -27.73 7.38
N ILE A 292 28.05 -27.88 8.60
CA ILE A 292 28.71 -26.80 9.33
C ILE A 292 29.89 -26.24 8.53
N GLY A 293 29.93 -24.91 8.38
CA GLY A 293 30.99 -24.20 7.65
C GLY A 293 30.85 -24.21 6.13
N GLN A 294 29.80 -24.78 5.54
CA GLN A 294 29.55 -24.77 4.10
C GLN A 294 28.33 -23.91 3.74
N ASP A 295 28.55 -22.79 3.03
CA ASP A 295 27.48 -22.01 2.38
C ASP A 295 27.03 -22.75 1.10
N ASN A 296 26.35 -23.88 1.30
CA ASN A 296 25.88 -24.78 0.27
C ASN A 296 24.75 -25.67 0.83
N TYR A 297 23.51 -25.27 0.58
CA TYR A 297 22.30 -25.83 1.18
C TYR A 297 21.56 -26.69 0.15
N ASN A 298 21.13 -27.89 0.54
CA ASN A 298 20.41 -28.79 -0.37
C ASN A 298 18.90 -28.49 -0.36
N PHE A 299 18.33 -28.08 -1.49
CA PHE A 299 16.88 -27.94 -1.67
C PHE A 299 16.43 -28.65 -2.95
N ALA A 300 15.49 -29.60 -2.84
CA ALA A 300 14.91 -30.31 -4.00
C ALA A 300 15.94 -30.90 -4.99
N LYS A 301 17.07 -31.43 -4.46
CA LYS A 301 18.26 -31.93 -5.21
C LYS A 301 19.12 -30.84 -5.91
N MET A 302 18.85 -29.57 -5.67
CA MET A 302 19.68 -28.43 -6.09
C MET A 302 20.54 -27.92 -4.93
N MET A 303 21.68 -27.32 -5.27
CA MET A 303 22.57 -26.63 -4.34
C MET A 303 22.28 -25.12 -4.35
N VAL A 304 21.94 -24.56 -3.19
CA VAL A 304 21.58 -23.15 -2.98
C VAL A 304 22.62 -22.48 -2.09
N LYS A 305 22.99 -21.23 -2.37
CA LYS A 305 23.87 -20.43 -1.51
C LYS A 305 23.07 -19.30 -0.86
N LEU A 306 23.30 -19.07 0.43
CA LEU A 306 22.63 -18.04 1.23
C LEU A 306 23.60 -16.91 1.65
N GLY A 307 24.88 -16.98 1.25
CA GLY A 307 25.92 -16.00 1.58
C GLY A 307 26.55 -16.18 2.96
N THR A 308 25.97 -17.05 3.79
CA THR A 308 26.41 -17.40 5.14
C THR A 308 26.21 -18.88 5.38
N ALA A 309 27.27 -19.53 5.88
CA ALA A 309 27.29 -20.95 6.19
C ALA A 309 26.60 -21.27 7.53
N PRO A 310 26.18 -22.51 7.78
CA PRO A 310 25.74 -22.95 9.10
C PRO A 310 26.89 -22.88 10.11
N GLU A 311 26.62 -22.30 11.29
CA GLU A 311 27.58 -22.14 12.37
C GLU A 311 27.26 -23.10 13.53
N MET A 312 28.27 -23.54 14.28
CA MET A 312 28.07 -24.29 15.53
C MET A 312 28.60 -23.48 16.71
N LYS A 313 27.71 -23.16 17.65
CA LYS A 313 27.99 -22.33 18.84
C LYS A 313 27.26 -22.92 20.04
N ASP A 314 27.94 -23.06 21.17
CA ASP A 314 27.38 -23.62 22.42
C ASP A 314 26.61 -24.95 22.21
N PHE A 315 27.25 -25.88 21.47
CA PHE A 315 26.71 -27.17 21.00
C PHE A 315 25.39 -27.09 20.20
N THR A 316 25.07 -25.92 19.66
CA THR A 316 23.85 -25.64 18.90
C THR A 316 24.21 -25.31 17.46
N THR A 317 23.54 -25.95 16.51
CA THR A 317 23.63 -25.59 15.08
C THR A 317 22.75 -24.38 14.80
N TYR A 318 23.32 -23.36 14.17
CA TYR A 318 22.64 -22.17 13.69
C TYR A 318 22.70 -22.07 12.18
N VAL A 319 21.66 -21.49 11.58
CA VAL A 319 21.55 -21.18 10.15
C VAL A 319 21.12 -19.71 10.00
N PRO A 320 21.41 -19.05 8.86
CA PRO A 320 20.92 -17.69 8.62
C PRO A 320 19.37 -17.68 8.50
N LEU A 321 18.72 -16.58 8.87
CA LEU A 321 17.25 -16.45 8.91
C LEU A 321 16.58 -16.82 7.57
N ASN A 322 17.17 -16.40 6.45
CA ASN A 322 16.68 -16.69 5.10
C ASN A 322 16.71 -18.18 4.73
N PHE A 323 17.30 -19.07 5.54
CA PHE A 323 17.14 -20.52 5.41
C PHE A 323 15.66 -20.95 5.48
N LEU A 324 14.84 -20.25 6.28
CA LEU A 324 13.41 -20.53 6.39
C LEU A 324 12.68 -20.26 5.08
N GLU A 325 12.90 -19.08 4.49
CA GLU A 325 12.27 -18.64 3.25
C GLU A 325 12.83 -19.39 2.02
N GLU A 326 14.15 -19.62 1.98
CA GLU A 326 14.82 -20.17 0.80
C GLU A 326 14.90 -21.69 0.76
N ILE A 327 14.96 -22.36 1.91
CA ILE A 327 15.14 -23.82 1.97
C ILE A 327 13.94 -24.53 2.59
N LEU A 328 13.31 -23.97 3.63
CA LEU A 328 12.08 -24.57 4.19
C LEU A 328 10.80 -24.10 3.49
N LYS A 329 10.90 -23.05 2.67
CA LYS A 329 9.80 -22.38 1.93
C LYS A 329 8.61 -22.06 2.83
N VAL A 330 8.90 -21.44 3.98
CA VAL A 330 7.91 -20.84 4.88
C VAL A 330 8.05 -19.32 4.86
N GLU A 331 6.93 -18.62 4.99
CA GLU A 331 6.90 -17.15 5.09
C GLU A 331 7.51 -16.67 6.41
N VAL A 332 8.29 -15.59 6.37
CA VAL A 332 8.91 -14.96 7.55
C VAL A 332 8.62 -13.48 7.53
N GLU A 333 8.03 -12.99 8.63
CA GLU A 333 7.85 -11.57 8.89
C GLU A 333 8.60 -11.20 10.18
N ILE A 334 8.81 -9.90 10.39
CA ILE A 334 9.15 -9.39 11.71
C ILE A 334 8.02 -8.46 12.13
N THR A 335 7.46 -8.72 13.31
CA THR A 335 6.38 -7.91 13.90
C THR A 335 6.90 -6.55 14.35
N GLU A 336 6.04 -5.54 14.45
CA GLU A 336 6.40 -4.18 14.93
C GLU A 336 7.18 -4.17 16.26
N ASN A 337 6.92 -5.17 17.12
CA ASN A 337 7.59 -5.37 18.40
C ASN A 337 8.96 -6.09 18.31
N GLY A 338 9.49 -6.31 17.11
CA GLY A 338 10.79 -6.95 16.89
C GLY A 338 10.84 -8.45 17.16
N VAL A 339 9.68 -9.14 17.12
CA VAL A 339 9.58 -10.62 17.21
C VAL A 339 9.47 -11.21 15.80
N ILE A 340 10.26 -12.25 15.51
CA ILE A 340 10.17 -13.02 14.26
C ILE A 340 8.84 -13.80 14.24
N ASN A 341 8.04 -13.62 13.21
CA ASN A 341 6.83 -14.40 12.91
C ASN A 341 7.10 -15.35 11.73
N ILE A 342 6.62 -16.59 11.83
CA ILE A 342 6.84 -17.63 10.82
C ILE A 342 5.47 -18.20 10.41
N GLY A 343 5.09 -17.87 9.18
CA GLY A 343 3.86 -18.26 8.50
C GLY A 343 3.92 -19.67 7.89
N LYS A 344 3.12 -19.91 6.85
CA LYS A 344 2.90 -21.26 6.32
C LYS A 344 2.43 -21.30 4.86
#